data_AF-A0A2E5HIM4-F1
#
_entry.id   AF-A0A2E5HIM4-F1
#
_cell.length_a   1.000
_cell.length_b   1.000
_cell.length_c   1.000
_cell.angle_alpha   90.00
_cell.angle_beta   90.00
_cell.angle_gamma   90.00
#
_symmetry.space_group_name_H-M   'P 1'
#
loop_
_entity.id
_entity.type
_entity.pdbx_description
1 polymer ?
#
loop_
_entity_poly.entity_id
_entity_poly.type
_entity_poly.pdbx_seq_one_letter_code
_entity_poly.pdbx_strand_id
1 'polypeptide(L)'
;MRVRPTETDEARGAPDASARGAVPGDVLLHPAAAASVALIVFTDVVLKPSWPGVLSGKLADVGICFLLPLALVALFEWLAFGLSWLGGRPWRPAGRPVHTLACVIAALYFAALQLSPSFVELHLATLHAAFPGHRFVVTPDPWDLLTSPMTLLAWLHLGRLERSAV
;
A
#
# COMPACT_ATOMS: atom_id res chain seq x y z
N MET A 1 -16.89 54.63 28.46
CA MET A 1 -16.20 54.08 27.27
C MET A 1 -15.85 52.63 27.60
N ARG A 2 -16.67 51.67 27.12
CA ARG A 2 -16.62 50.26 27.52
C ARG A 2 -15.87 49.49 26.42
N VAL A 3 -14.62 49.14 26.69
CA VAL A 3 -13.76 48.38 25.76
C VAL A 3 -14.32 46.96 25.64
N ARG A 4 -14.73 46.56 24.43
CA ARG A 4 -15.11 45.16 24.14
C ARG A 4 -13.85 44.30 24.18
N PRO A 5 -13.85 43.14 24.86
CA PRO A 5 -12.81 42.15 24.66
C PRO A 5 -12.91 41.64 23.23
N THR A 6 -11.80 41.72 22.50
CA THR A 6 -11.58 41.08 21.22
C THR A 6 -11.59 39.57 21.40
N GLU A 7 -12.58 38.90 20.81
CA GLU A 7 -12.57 37.47 20.50
C GLU A 7 -11.39 37.19 19.56
N THR A 8 -10.23 36.95 20.15
CA THR A 8 -9.07 36.41 19.44
C THR A 8 -8.57 35.23 20.25
N ASP A 9 -8.52 34.08 19.58
CA ASP A 9 -7.53 33.01 19.77
C ASP A 9 -7.97 31.65 20.37
N GLU A 10 -9.27 31.31 20.43
CA GLU A 10 -9.69 29.93 20.81
C GLU A 10 -9.92 28.97 19.62
N ALA A 11 -9.84 29.44 18.37
CA ALA A 11 -10.12 28.61 17.19
C ALA A 11 -8.90 27.83 16.64
N ARG A 12 -7.78 27.73 17.38
CA ARG A 12 -6.50 27.19 16.85
C ARG A 12 -5.89 25.99 17.58
N GLY A 13 -6.65 25.26 18.39
CA GLY A 13 -6.03 24.23 19.23
C GLY A 13 -6.87 23.04 19.61
N ALA A 14 -7.97 22.72 18.93
CA ALA A 14 -8.53 21.39 19.09
C ALA A 14 -7.61 20.39 18.36
N PRO A 15 -6.89 19.49 19.04
CA PRO A 15 -6.21 18.40 18.35
C PRO A 15 -7.27 17.65 17.54
N ASP A 16 -7.06 17.64 16.22
CA ASP A 16 -7.85 16.93 15.21
C ASP A 16 -8.45 15.66 15.84
N ALA A 17 -9.76 15.67 16.06
CA ALA A 17 -10.45 14.54 16.66
C ALA A 17 -10.30 13.27 15.80
N SER A 18 -9.97 13.43 14.51
CA SER A 18 -9.63 12.37 13.57
C SER A 18 -8.35 11.59 13.93
N ALA A 19 -7.40 12.19 14.66
CA ALA A 19 -6.17 11.50 15.08
C ALA A 19 -6.39 10.54 16.26
N ARG A 20 -7.54 10.61 16.95
CA ARG A 20 -7.79 9.82 18.18
C ARG A 20 -8.17 8.34 17.93
N GLY A 21 -8.28 7.90 16.68
CA GLY A 21 -8.61 6.51 16.34
C GLY A 21 -7.76 5.87 15.25
N ALA A 22 -6.89 6.61 14.57
CA ALA A 22 -6.06 6.06 13.51
C ALA A 22 -4.90 5.23 14.10
N VAL A 23 -4.72 4.01 13.61
CA VAL A 23 -3.62 3.11 13.99
C VAL A 23 -2.73 2.89 12.76
N PRO A 24 -1.39 2.91 12.89
CA PRO A 24 -0.49 2.63 11.77
C PRO A 24 -0.84 1.31 11.07
N GLY A 25 -1.05 1.37 9.76
CA GLY A 25 -1.34 0.19 8.94
C GLY A 25 -2.79 -0.29 8.95
N ASP A 26 -3.72 0.46 9.53
CA ASP A 26 -5.16 0.13 9.55
C ASP A 26 -5.74 -0.13 8.14
N VAL A 27 -5.15 0.50 7.12
CA VAL A 27 -5.51 0.27 5.70
C VAL A 27 -5.46 -1.20 5.28
N LEU A 28 -4.58 -2.01 5.87
CA LEU A 28 -4.47 -3.44 5.55
C LEU A 28 -5.57 -4.29 6.18
N LEU A 29 -6.29 -3.76 7.16
CA LEU A 29 -7.45 -4.41 7.77
C LEU A 29 -8.74 -4.17 6.96
N HIS A 30 -8.69 -3.30 5.95
CA HIS A 30 -9.84 -3.00 5.12
C HIS A 30 -10.26 -4.23 4.28
N PRO A 31 -11.57 -4.49 4.12
CA PRO A 31 -12.07 -5.63 3.33
C PRO A 31 -11.50 -5.72 1.92
N ALA A 32 -11.15 -4.58 1.31
CA ALA A 32 -10.52 -4.54 -0.01
C ALA A 32 -9.11 -5.17 0.00
N ALA A 33 -8.30 -4.90 1.03
CA ALA A 33 -6.99 -5.53 1.18
C ALA A 33 -7.13 -7.04 1.40
N ALA A 34 -8.07 -7.45 2.26
CA ALA A 34 -8.38 -8.86 2.50
C ALA A 34 -8.84 -9.57 1.21
N ALA A 35 -9.67 -8.93 0.40
CA ALA A 35 -10.10 -9.46 -0.89
C ALA A 35 -8.94 -9.65 -1.87
N SER A 36 -7.99 -8.70 -1.92
CA SER A 36 -6.78 -8.85 -2.74
C SER A 36 -5.88 -9.98 -2.27
N VAL A 37 -5.67 -10.13 -0.97
CA VAL A 37 -4.93 -11.28 -0.41
C VAL A 37 -5.64 -12.58 -0.74
N ALA A 38 -6.96 -12.66 -0.54
CA ALA A 38 -7.75 -13.83 -0.86
C ALA A 38 -7.66 -14.18 -2.35
N LEU A 39 -7.69 -13.20 -3.24
CA LEU A 39 -7.52 -13.39 -4.68
C LEU A 39 -6.14 -13.98 -5.01
N ILE A 40 -5.06 -13.43 -4.43
CA ILE A 40 -3.70 -13.94 -4.63
C ILE A 40 -3.59 -15.39 -4.14
N VAL A 41 -4.02 -15.66 -2.90
CA VAL A 41 -3.94 -17.00 -2.29
C VAL A 41 -4.78 -18.00 -3.07
N PHE A 42 -6.01 -17.65 -3.44
CA PHE A 42 -6.87 -18.51 -4.25
C PHE A 42 -6.22 -18.82 -5.60
N THR A 43 -5.61 -17.82 -6.22
CA THR A 43 -4.93 -17.98 -7.50
C THR A 43 -3.72 -18.92 -7.38
N ASP A 44 -2.90 -18.73 -6.37
CA ASP A 44 -1.65 -19.48 -6.18
C ASP A 44 -1.88 -20.91 -5.68
N VAL A 45 -2.83 -21.11 -4.77
CA VAL A 45 -3.06 -22.40 -4.10
C VAL A 45 -4.08 -23.26 -4.83
N VAL A 46 -5.09 -22.66 -5.46
CA VAL A 46 -6.20 -23.42 -6.08
C VAL A 46 -6.08 -23.43 -7.61
N LEU A 47 -5.90 -22.26 -8.22
CA LEU A 47 -5.95 -22.11 -9.66
C LEU A 47 -4.70 -22.66 -10.35
N LYS A 48 -3.50 -22.26 -9.91
CA LYS A 48 -2.25 -22.70 -10.53
C LYS A 48 -2.07 -24.23 -10.54
N PRO A 49 -2.40 -24.99 -9.47
CA PRO A 49 -2.28 -26.46 -9.50
C PRO A 49 -3.33 -27.13 -10.39
N SER A 50 -4.53 -26.55 -10.49
CA SER A 50 -5.64 -27.18 -11.20
C SER A 50 -5.68 -26.81 -12.68
N TRP A 51 -5.38 -25.55 -13.00
CA TRP A 51 -5.50 -24.91 -14.32
C TRP A 51 -4.30 -23.99 -14.57
N PRO A 52 -3.10 -24.56 -14.78
CA PRO A 52 -1.91 -23.76 -15.08
C PRO A 52 -2.11 -23.04 -16.41
N GLY A 53 -2.08 -21.70 -16.37
CA GLY A 53 -2.30 -20.90 -17.57
C GLY A 53 -2.18 -19.40 -17.34
N VAL A 54 -2.14 -18.67 -18.46
CA VAL A 54 -1.94 -17.21 -18.52
C VAL A 54 -2.96 -16.44 -17.67
N LEU A 55 -4.21 -16.93 -17.58
CA LEU A 55 -5.25 -16.28 -16.79
C LEU A 55 -4.95 -16.29 -15.28
N SER A 56 -4.34 -17.38 -14.77
CA SER A 56 -3.96 -17.47 -13.36
C SER A 56 -2.85 -16.49 -13.00
N GLY A 57 -1.85 -16.28 -13.86
CA GLY A 57 -0.82 -15.25 -13.64
C GLY A 57 -1.43 -13.86 -13.48
N LYS A 58 -2.29 -13.48 -14.43
CA LYS A 58 -2.89 -12.15 -14.48
C LYS A 58 -3.81 -11.83 -13.31
N LEU A 59 -4.54 -12.82 -12.79
CA LEU A 59 -5.39 -12.63 -11.61
C LEU A 59 -4.57 -12.37 -10.34
N ALA A 60 -3.43 -13.05 -10.18
CA ALA A 60 -2.51 -12.77 -9.09
C ALA A 60 -1.93 -11.35 -9.22
N ASP A 61 -1.60 -10.92 -10.45
CA ASP A 61 -1.09 -9.57 -10.72
C ASP A 61 -2.13 -8.48 -10.41
N VAL A 62 -3.40 -8.72 -10.72
CA VAL A 62 -4.50 -7.81 -10.31
C VAL A 62 -4.52 -7.65 -8.79
N GLY A 63 -4.39 -8.76 -8.06
CA GLY A 63 -4.35 -8.76 -6.60
C GLY A 63 -3.15 -7.97 -6.07
N ILE A 64 -1.94 -8.25 -6.56
CA ILE A 64 -0.72 -7.62 -6.05
C ILE A 64 -0.62 -6.15 -6.46
N CYS A 65 -1.03 -5.75 -7.66
CA CYS A 65 -1.02 -4.36 -8.09
C CYS A 65 -2.00 -3.48 -7.30
N PHE A 66 -3.08 -4.06 -6.78
CA PHE A 66 -3.95 -3.36 -5.83
C PHE A 66 -3.39 -3.37 -4.41
N LEU A 67 -2.90 -4.52 -3.93
CA LEU A 67 -2.45 -4.70 -2.54
C LEU A 67 -1.14 -3.97 -2.23
N LEU A 68 -0.18 -3.96 -3.18
CA LEU A 68 1.16 -3.45 -2.96
C LEU A 68 1.19 -1.96 -2.55
N PRO A 69 0.45 -1.04 -3.20
CA PRO A 69 0.34 0.34 -2.71
C PRO A 69 -0.18 0.43 -1.26
N LEU A 70 -1.20 -0.37 -0.89
CA LEU A 70 -1.75 -0.37 0.46
C LEU A 70 -0.71 -0.86 1.49
N ALA A 71 0.04 -1.91 1.14
CA ALA A 71 1.13 -2.43 1.96
C ALA A 71 2.25 -1.39 2.14
N LEU A 72 2.59 -0.64 1.08
CA LEU A 72 3.60 0.44 1.16
C LEU A 72 3.13 1.60 2.04
N VAL A 73 1.85 1.99 1.96
CA VAL A 73 1.28 3.00 2.87
C VAL A 73 1.38 2.53 4.32
N ALA A 74 0.94 1.31 4.62
CA ALA A 74 1.05 0.74 5.96
C ALA A 74 2.50 0.70 6.46
N LEU A 75 3.44 0.31 5.59
CA LEU A 75 4.87 0.32 5.90
C LEU A 75 5.36 1.74 6.25
N PHE A 76 5.00 2.74 5.44
CA PHE A 76 5.37 4.13 5.70
C PHE A 76 4.77 4.67 6.99
N GLU A 77 3.54 4.30 7.34
CA GLU A 77 2.92 4.68 8.61
C GLU A 77 3.65 4.07 9.81
N TRP A 78 4.03 2.79 9.73
CA TRP A 78 4.82 2.12 10.77
C TRP A 78 6.22 2.73 10.93
N LEU A 79 6.89 3.05 9.82
CA LEU A 79 8.18 3.73 9.85
C LEU A 79 8.05 5.13 10.47
N ALA A 80 7.04 5.90 10.07
CA ALA A 80 6.77 7.22 10.64
C ALA A 80 6.43 7.14 12.13
N PHE A 81 5.67 6.12 12.54
CA PHE A 81 5.37 5.85 13.95
C PHE A 81 6.63 5.57 14.76
N GLY A 82 7.49 4.66 14.30
CA GLY A 82 8.77 4.36 14.96
C GLY A 82 9.69 5.57 15.06
N LEU A 83 9.78 6.38 13.99
CA LEU A 83 10.57 7.63 13.99
C LEU A 83 9.98 8.68 14.93
N SER A 84 8.65 8.78 15.02
CA SER A 84 7.96 9.71 15.91
C SER A 84 8.23 9.36 17.39
N TRP A 85 8.26 8.06 17.71
CA TRP A 85 8.58 7.54 19.04
C TRP A 85 10.01 7.87 19.45
N LEU A 86 10.98 7.72 18.54
CA LEU A 86 12.39 8.08 18.79
C LEU A 86 12.61 9.60 18.88
N GLY A 87 11.87 10.39 18.10
CA GLY A 87 12.07 11.83 17.97
C GLY A 87 11.20 12.71 18.86
N GLY A 88 10.31 12.13 19.68
CA GLY A 88 9.35 12.86 20.51
C GLY A 88 8.35 13.71 19.72
N ARG A 89 8.16 13.41 18.43
CA ARG A 89 7.21 14.12 17.55
C ARG A 89 5.85 13.43 17.59
N PRO A 90 4.73 14.16 17.44
CA PRO A 90 3.43 13.53 17.31
C PRO A 90 3.34 12.76 15.99
N TRP A 91 2.93 11.50 16.05
CA TRP A 91 2.62 10.70 14.87
C TRP A 91 1.41 11.30 14.12
N ARG A 92 1.42 11.15 12.79
CA ARG A 92 0.32 11.57 11.91
C ARG A 92 0.04 10.47 10.89
N PRO A 93 -1.24 10.20 10.57
CA PRO A 93 -1.62 9.28 9.50
C PRO A 93 -1.05 9.69 8.15
N ALA A 94 -0.92 8.72 7.23
CA ALA A 94 -0.50 9.01 5.87
C ALA A 94 -1.53 9.89 5.15
N GLY A 95 -1.06 11.01 4.58
CA GLY A 95 -1.89 11.86 3.72
C GLY A 95 -1.73 11.53 2.24
N ARG A 96 -2.53 12.18 1.39
CA ARG A 96 -2.45 12.08 -0.08
C ARG A 96 -1.05 11.99 -0.70
N PRO A 97 -0.03 12.79 -0.29
CA PRO A 97 1.30 12.70 -0.90
C PRO A 97 1.95 11.33 -0.70
N VAL A 98 1.76 10.71 0.48
CA VAL A 98 2.29 9.38 0.80
C VAL A 98 1.53 8.32 0.00
N HIS A 99 0.21 8.44 -0.13
CA HIS A 99 -0.60 7.57 -0.98
C HIS A 99 -0.13 7.59 -2.45
N THR A 100 0.10 8.78 -3.00
CA THR A 100 0.62 8.95 -4.36
C THR A 100 2.01 8.32 -4.49
N LEU A 101 2.91 8.59 -3.54
CA LEU A 101 4.27 8.04 -3.54
C LEU A 101 4.24 6.50 -3.50
N ALA A 102 3.43 5.91 -2.63
CA ALA A 102 3.26 4.46 -2.54
C ALA A 102 2.76 3.84 -3.85
N CYS A 103 1.79 4.48 -4.51
CA CYS A 103 1.27 4.00 -5.80
C CYS A 103 2.32 4.09 -6.92
N VAL A 104 3.09 5.19 -6.96
CA VAL A 104 4.19 5.36 -7.94
C VAL A 104 5.28 4.31 -7.71
N ILE A 105 5.70 4.10 -6.46
CA ILE A 105 6.70 3.07 -6.14
C ILE A 105 6.18 1.69 -6.53
N ALA A 106 4.94 1.34 -6.19
CA ALA A 106 4.34 0.07 -6.57
C ALA A 106 4.29 -0.14 -8.09
N ALA A 107 3.88 0.89 -8.85
CA ALA A 107 3.79 0.83 -10.29
C ALA A 107 5.18 0.68 -10.94
N LEU A 108 6.17 1.44 -10.48
CA LEU A 108 7.55 1.34 -10.98
C LEU A 108 8.17 -0.01 -10.64
N TYR A 109 7.95 -0.50 -9.41
CA TYR A 109 8.43 -1.80 -8.97
C TYR A 109 7.86 -2.94 -9.82
N PHE A 110 6.53 -2.92 -10.04
CA PHE A 110 5.86 -3.90 -10.90
C PHE A 110 6.35 -3.82 -12.35
N ALA A 111 6.47 -2.60 -12.91
CA ALA A 111 7.01 -2.43 -14.25
C ALA A 111 8.45 -2.93 -14.38
N ALA A 112 9.28 -2.73 -13.35
CA ALA A 112 10.65 -3.23 -13.32
C ALA A 112 10.70 -4.77 -13.31
N LEU A 113 9.80 -5.44 -12.57
CA LEU A 113 9.68 -6.91 -12.60
C LEU A 113 9.30 -7.43 -13.98
N GLN A 114 8.48 -6.70 -14.75
CA GLN A 114 8.03 -7.15 -16.05
C GLN A 114 8.98 -6.80 -17.21
N LEU A 115 9.77 -5.74 -17.07
CA LEU A 115 10.60 -5.21 -18.17
C LEU A 115 12.11 -5.43 -18.00
N SER A 116 12.59 -5.73 -16.79
CA SER A 116 14.02 -5.82 -16.50
C SER A 116 14.43 -7.19 -15.96
N PRO A 117 15.11 -8.04 -16.77
CA PRO A 117 15.63 -9.32 -16.31
C PRO A 117 16.56 -9.19 -15.09
N SER A 118 17.45 -8.18 -15.09
CA SER A 118 18.36 -7.92 -13.97
C SER A 118 17.63 -7.56 -12.68
N PHE A 119 16.50 -6.85 -12.77
CA PHE A 119 15.69 -6.54 -11.60
C PHE A 119 15.02 -7.80 -11.03
N VAL A 120 14.57 -8.70 -11.91
CA VAL A 120 14.01 -9.99 -11.48
C VAL A 120 15.06 -10.84 -10.79
N GLU A 121 16.27 -10.93 -11.32
CA GLU A 121 17.38 -11.64 -10.67
C GLU A 121 17.67 -11.08 -9.27
N LEU A 122 17.77 -9.75 -9.14
CA LEU A 122 17.97 -9.08 -7.85
C LEU A 122 16.82 -9.36 -6.89
N HIS A 123 15.58 -9.30 -7.36
CA HIS A 123 14.40 -9.56 -6.56
C HIS A 123 14.38 -11.01 -6.05
N LEU A 124 14.61 -11.98 -6.93
CA LEU A 124 14.69 -13.40 -6.57
C LEU A 124 15.85 -13.68 -5.61
N ALA A 125 17.02 -13.07 -5.81
CA ALA A 125 18.13 -13.18 -4.88
C ALA A 125 17.76 -12.68 -3.47
N THR A 126 17.04 -11.56 -3.41
CA THR A 126 16.54 -10.97 -2.15
C THR A 126 15.53 -11.91 -1.46
N LEU A 127 14.59 -12.47 -2.23
CA LEU A 127 13.59 -13.40 -1.68
C LEU A 127 14.22 -14.70 -1.18
N HIS A 128 15.15 -15.29 -1.93
CA HIS A 128 15.84 -16.51 -1.51
C HIS A 128 16.70 -16.29 -0.25
N ALA A 129 17.30 -15.11 -0.11
CA ALA A 129 18.03 -14.74 1.11
C ALA A 129 17.10 -14.57 2.32
N ALA A 130 15.92 -13.98 2.13
CA ALA A 130 14.95 -13.76 3.20
C ALA A 130 14.21 -15.04 3.62
N PHE A 131 13.96 -15.96 2.68
CA PHE A 131 13.17 -17.17 2.90
C PHE A 131 13.91 -18.42 2.39
N PRO A 132 14.97 -18.85 3.08
CA PRO A 132 15.74 -20.02 2.67
C PRO A 132 14.84 -21.26 2.60
N GLY A 133 15.02 -22.07 1.55
CA GLY A 133 14.27 -23.31 1.31
C GLY A 133 12.99 -23.15 0.46
N HIS A 134 12.56 -21.93 0.17
CA HIS A 134 11.45 -21.67 -0.75
C HIS A 134 11.96 -21.47 -2.18
N ARG A 135 11.23 -21.97 -3.17
CA ARG A 135 11.53 -21.74 -4.59
C ARG A 135 10.60 -20.66 -5.12
N PHE A 136 11.16 -19.50 -5.43
CA PHE A 136 10.42 -18.42 -6.07
C PHE A 136 10.69 -18.44 -7.57
N VAL A 137 9.63 -18.37 -8.36
CA VAL A 137 9.71 -18.28 -9.83
C VAL A 137 8.89 -17.06 -10.24
N VAL A 138 9.54 -16.16 -10.97
CA VAL A 138 8.91 -15.00 -11.60
C VAL A 138 9.12 -15.14 -13.09
N THR A 139 8.04 -15.13 -13.86
CA THR A 139 8.07 -15.18 -15.32
C THR A 139 7.64 -13.81 -15.83
N PRO A 140 8.57 -13.01 -16.38
CA PRO A 140 8.22 -11.69 -16.89
C PRO A 140 7.32 -11.80 -18.11
N ASP A 141 6.18 -11.10 -18.10
CA ASP A 141 5.30 -10.92 -19.24
C ASP A 141 4.91 -9.44 -19.37
N PRO A 142 5.36 -8.73 -20.43
CA PRO A 142 5.01 -7.33 -20.65
C PRO A 142 3.50 -7.07 -20.72
N TRP A 143 2.68 -8.08 -21.07
CA TRP A 143 1.22 -7.95 -21.08
C TRP A 143 0.61 -7.81 -19.70
N ASP A 144 1.35 -8.12 -18.64
CA ASP A 144 0.89 -7.94 -17.28
C ASP A 144 0.88 -6.46 -16.88
N LEU A 145 1.55 -5.57 -17.63
CA LEU A 145 1.42 -4.12 -17.46
C LEU A 145 -0.04 -3.63 -17.62
N LEU A 146 -0.90 -4.42 -18.27
CA LEU A 146 -2.34 -4.16 -18.34
C LEU A 146 -3.02 -4.23 -16.96
N THR A 147 -2.41 -4.81 -15.93
CA THR A 147 -2.90 -4.79 -14.55
C THR A 147 -2.51 -3.52 -13.79
N SER A 148 -1.59 -2.71 -14.32
CA SER A 148 -1.15 -1.46 -13.69
C SER A 148 -2.28 -0.46 -13.36
N PRO A 149 -3.44 -0.39 -14.06
CA PRO A 149 -4.57 0.42 -13.62
C PRO A 149 -5.10 0.06 -12.22
N MET A 150 -4.81 -1.14 -11.70
CA MET A 150 -5.13 -1.50 -10.32
C MET A 150 -4.39 -0.62 -9.30
N THR A 151 -3.20 -0.11 -9.62
CA THR A 151 -2.48 0.85 -8.77
C THR A 151 -3.23 2.20 -8.69
N LEU A 152 -3.87 2.62 -9.79
CA LEU A 152 -4.74 3.80 -9.79
C LEU A 152 -6.01 3.55 -8.96
N LEU A 153 -6.60 2.35 -9.06
CA LEU A 153 -7.74 1.99 -8.22
C LEU A 153 -7.38 1.97 -6.73
N ALA A 154 -6.19 1.47 -6.39
CA ALA A 154 -5.66 1.54 -5.03
C ALA A 154 -5.52 3.00 -4.56
N TRP A 155 -4.98 3.89 -5.39
CA TRP A 155 -4.90 5.32 -5.08
C TRP A 155 -6.27 5.97 -4.84
N LEU A 156 -7.25 5.68 -5.70
CA LEU A 156 -8.62 6.17 -5.53
C LEU A 156 -9.27 5.61 -4.26
N HIS A 157 -9.00 4.36 -3.93
CA HIS A 157 -9.48 3.71 -2.72
C HIS A 157 -8.90 4.36 -1.46
N LEU A 158 -7.57 4.54 -1.40
CA LEU A 158 -6.88 5.25 -0.32
C LEU A 158 -7.44 6.66 -0.12
N GLY A 159 -7.66 7.41 -1.20
CA GLY A 159 -8.25 8.74 -1.13
C GLY A 159 -9.72 8.75 -0.66
N ARG A 160 -10.47 7.65 -0.82
CA ARG A 160 -11.82 7.52 -0.23
C ARG A 160 -11.73 7.27 1.27
N LEU A 161 -10.84 6.37 1.71
CA LEU A 161 -10.63 6.08 3.13
C LEU A 161 -10.22 7.35 3.90
N GLU A 162 -9.28 8.12 3.35
CA GLU A 162 -8.84 9.40 3.91
C GLU A 162 -9.99 10.39 4.11
N ARG A 163 -10.95 10.44 3.17
CA ARG A 163 -12.13 11.32 3.27
C ARG A 163 -13.18 10.82 4.26
N SER A 164 -13.27 9.51 4.48
CA SER A 164 -14.20 8.92 5.46
C SER A 164 -13.72 9.05 6.90
N ALA A 165 -12.44 9.35 7.10
CA ALA A 165 -11.82 9.57 8.40
C ALA A 165 -11.88 11.04 8.88
N VAL A 166 -12.36 11.97 8.05
CA VAL A 166 -12.58 13.40 8.34
C VAL A 166 -14.04 13.65 8.63
#